data_AF-A0A7R9T405-F1
#
_entry.id   AF-A0A7R9T405-F1
#
_cell.length_a   1.000
_cell.length_b   1.000
_cell.length_c   1.000
_cell.angle_alpha   90.00
_cell.angle_beta   90.00
_cell.angle_gamma   90.00
#
_symmetry.space_group_name_H-M   'P 1'
#
loop_
_entity.id
_entity.type
_entity.pdbx_description
1 polymer ?
#
loop_
_entity_poly.entity_id
_entity_poly.type
_entity_poly.pdbx_seq_one_letter_code
_entity_poly.pdbx_strand_id
1 'polypeptide(L)'
;DGGHVVINECEFKTNAAASGGGAALRGGGVVSSSAFDGNDATRAGGGVHVASPSDVVVGHRASSVQRSAFTNNTAAVAGAGAFAYGRVKMLANTFSQNALPASAPSALDPNYYVCTDTSDAGCSMKPTLADDVYDPAAYDPFTPQTSFATVPETTTTTTT
;
A
#
# COMPACT_ATOMS: atom_id res chain seq x y z
N ASP A 1 -4.92 3.32 16.09
CA ASP A 1 -4.46 4.49 15.32
C ASP A 1 -3.05 4.25 14.82
N GLY A 2 -2.86 4.06 13.51
CA GLY A 2 -1.59 3.67 12.88
C GLY A 2 -1.12 4.61 11.75
N GLY A 3 -1.73 5.78 11.59
CA GLY A 3 -1.51 6.67 10.44
C GLY A 3 -0.15 7.35 10.32
N HIS A 4 0.88 6.96 11.07
CA HIS A 4 2.22 7.57 11.03
C HIS A 4 3.29 6.61 10.52
N VAL A 5 2.89 5.52 9.86
CA VAL A 5 3.85 4.55 9.35
C VAL A 5 4.29 4.96 7.95
N VAL A 6 5.61 4.97 7.75
CA VAL A 6 6.24 5.09 6.44
C VAL A 6 7.02 3.81 6.20
N ILE A 7 6.69 3.12 5.11
CA ILE A 7 7.42 2.00 4.56
C ILE A 7 8.09 2.52 3.29
N ASN A 8 9.41 2.63 3.30
CA ASN A 8 10.18 3.08 2.15
C ASN A 8 11.36 2.15 1.90
N GLU A 9 11.57 1.76 0.64
CA GLU A 9 12.72 0.92 0.23
C GLU A 9 12.84 -0.36 1.04
N CYS A 10 11.68 -0.95 1.34
CA CYS A 10 11.57 -2.22 2.04
C CYS A 10 11.26 -3.35 1.07
N GLU A 11 11.60 -4.56 1.46
CA GLU A 11 11.28 -5.78 0.73
C GLU A 11 10.50 -6.74 1.63
N PHE A 12 9.31 -7.13 1.17
CA PHE A 12 8.44 -8.09 1.83
C PHE A 12 8.25 -9.31 0.93
N LYS A 13 8.80 -10.45 1.36
CA LYS A 13 8.80 -11.69 0.59
C LYS A 13 8.09 -12.82 1.30
N THR A 14 7.22 -13.53 0.59
CA THR A 14 6.64 -14.82 1.03
C THR A 14 5.97 -14.77 2.40
N ASN A 15 5.37 -13.61 2.74
CA ASN A 15 4.65 -13.45 3.99
C ASN A 15 3.18 -13.87 3.80
N ALA A 16 2.55 -14.31 4.89
CA ALA A 16 1.15 -14.73 4.89
C ALA A 16 0.38 -14.07 6.03
N ALA A 17 -0.77 -13.47 5.72
CA ALA A 17 -1.61 -12.81 6.71
C ALA A 17 -3.11 -12.91 6.37
N ALA A 18 -3.96 -12.45 7.29
CA ALA A 18 -5.39 -12.30 6.99
C ALA A 18 -5.62 -11.18 5.96
N SER A 19 -4.99 -10.04 6.16
CA SER A 19 -5.00 -8.89 5.25
C SER A 19 -3.61 -8.30 5.21
N GLY A 20 -3.14 -7.84 4.04
CA GLY A 20 -1.82 -7.26 3.93
C GLY A 20 -0.74 -8.31 4.11
N GLY A 21 -0.70 -9.33 3.24
CA GLY A 21 0.21 -10.46 3.35
C GLY A 21 1.65 -10.00 3.61
N GLY A 22 2.12 -8.99 2.87
CA GLY A 22 3.38 -8.29 3.16
C GLY A 22 3.25 -7.19 4.22
N ALA A 23 2.32 -6.25 4.05
CA ALA A 23 2.11 -5.17 5.03
C ALA A 23 0.63 -4.74 5.17
N ALA A 24 0.24 -4.41 6.40
CA ALA A 24 -1.09 -3.89 6.72
C ALA A 24 -1.01 -2.56 7.48
N LEU A 25 -1.63 -1.51 6.93
CA LEU A 25 -1.66 -0.16 7.50
C LEU A 25 -3.11 0.23 7.83
N ARG A 26 -3.37 0.57 9.10
CA ARG A 26 -4.69 0.99 9.58
C ARG A 26 -4.66 2.41 10.13
N GLY A 27 -5.53 3.26 9.61
CA GLY A 27 -5.60 4.69 9.94
C GLY A 27 -4.66 5.56 9.11
N GLY A 28 -4.24 5.09 7.93
CA GLY A 28 -3.35 5.82 7.01
C GLY A 28 -1.91 5.31 6.98
N GLY A 29 -1.08 5.92 6.12
CA GLY A 29 0.36 5.68 6.03
C GLY A 29 0.89 5.75 4.60
N VAL A 30 2.22 5.73 4.45
CA VAL A 30 2.87 5.80 3.14
C VAL A 30 3.67 4.54 2.88
N VAL A 31 3.45 3.94 1.71
CA VAL A 31 4.29 2.90 1.13
C VAL A 31 4.92 3.47 -0.14
N SER A 32 6.24 3.54 -0.17
CA SER A 32 6.99 4.09 -1.30
C SER A 32 8.17 3.22 -1.66
N SER A 33 8.53 3.16 -2.95
CA SER A 33 9.79 2.57 -3.41
C SER A 33 10.08 1.16 -2.88
N SER A 34 9.04 0.35 -2.61
CA SER A 34 9.17 -0.94 -1.92
C SER A 34 8.78 -2.10 -2.82
N ALA A 35 9.22 -3.30 -2.48
CA ALA A 35 8.94 -4.52 -3.22
C ALA A 35 8.12 -5.52 -2.37
N PHE A 36 7.04 -6.04 -2.95
CA PHE A 36 6.18 -7.06 -2.37
C PHE A 36 6.13 -8.24 -3.32
N ASP A 37 6.77 -9.35 -2.95
CA ASP A 37 6.91 -10.54 -3.81
C ASP A 37 6.42 -11.81 -3.12
N GLY A 38 5.50 -12.52 -3.78
CA GLY A 38 5.02 -13.84 -3.33
C GLY A 38 4.26 -13.81 -2.01
N ASN A 39 3.67 -12.68 -1.62
CA ASN A 39 2.92 -12.60 -0.36
C ASN A 39 1.46 -13.04 -0.55
N ASP A 40 0.89 -13.66 0.49
CA ASP A 40 -0.45 -14.24 0.48
C ASP A 40 -1.36 -13.61 1.54
N ALA A 41 -2.59 -13.28 1.14
CA ALA A 41 -3.64 -12.83 2.04
C ALA A 41 -4.88 -13.70 1.95
N THR A 42 -5.31 -14.27 3.09
CA THR A 42 -6.55 -15.07 3.14
C THR A 42 -7.83 -14.23 3.00
N ARG A 43 -7.73 -12.89 2.97
CA ARG A 43 -8.81 -11.97 2.60
C ARG A 43 -8.39 -11.05 1.46
N ALA A 44 -7.58 -10.03 1.72
CA ALA A 44 -7.31 -8.98 0.74
C ALA A 44 -5.95 -8.33 0.93
N GLY A 45 -5.40 -7.75 -0.13
CA GLY A 45 -4.10 -7.08 -0.07
C GLY A 45 -2.98 -8.08 0.10
N GLY A 46 -2.78 -8.99 -0.86
CA GLY A 46 -1.71 -10.00 -0.78
C GLY A 46 -0.34 -9.35 -0.53
N GLY A 47 0.01 -8.34 -1.33
CA GLY A 47 1.18 -7.50 -1.07
C GLY A 47 0.93 -6.52 0.08
N VAL A 48 0.00 -5.57 -0.13
CA VAL A 48 -0.31 -4.53 0.87
C VAL A 48 -1.80 -4.31 1.08
N HIS A 49 -2.18 -4.03 2.32
CA HIS A 49 -3.53 -3.60 2.68
C HIS A 49 -3.47 -2.27 3.43
N VAL A 50 -4.01 -1.20 2.83
CA VAL A 50 -4.05 0.14 3.42
C VAL A 50 -5.50 0.56 3.66
N ALA A 51 -5.84 0.93 4.88
CA ALA A 51 -7.17 1.42 5.22
C ALA A 51 -7.10 2.72 6.01
N SER A 52 -7.81 3.74 5.54
CA SER A 52 -8.03 5.01 6.25
C SER A 52 -9.53 5.29 6.33
N PRO A 53 -10.24 4.80 7.38
CA PRO A 53 -11.70 4.82 7.45
C PRO A 53 -12.32 6.19 7.81
N SER A 54 -11.54 7.28 7.85
CA SER A 54 -12.07 8.63 8.07
C SER A 54 -11.76 9.54 6.90
N ASP A 55 -12.80 9.95 6.17
CA ASP A 55 -12.70 10.85 5.02
C ASP A 55 -12.45 12.34 5.39
N VAL A 56 -12.45 12.66 6.69
CA VAL A 56 -12.37 14.04 7.16
C VAL A 56 -10.96 14.62 6.93
N VAL A 57 -10.85 15.52 5.94
CA VAL A 57 -9.66 16.34 5.59
C VAL A 57 -9.16 17.17 6.79
N VAL A 58 -9.97 17.31 7.83
CA VAL A 58 -9.67 18.14 9.00
C VAL A 58 -9.01 17.28 10.08
N GLY A 59 -7.76 16.86 9.85
CA GLY A 59 -6.89 16.31 10.90
C GLY A 59 -6.44 14.84 10.76
N HIS A 60 -6.87 14.09 9.74
CA HIS A 60 -6.38 12.72 9.49
C HIS A 60 -5.90 12.50 8.05
N ARG A 61 -5.12 11.43 7.86
CA ARG A 61 -3.89 11.40 7.06
C ARG A 61 -4.08 10.69 5.73
N ALA A 62 -3.60 11.32 4.67
CA ALA A 62 -3.56 10.72 3.35
C ALA A 62 -2.76 9.41 3.38
N SER A 63 -3.33 8.36 2.80
CA SER A 63 -2.58 7.15 2.48
C SER A 63 -1.96 7.30 1.10
N SER A 64 -0.74 6.80 0.91
CA SER A 64 -0.15 6.69 -0.43
C SER A 64 0.52 5.33 -0.60
N VAL A 65 0.29 4.71 -1.74
CA VAL A 65 1.05 3.56 -2.23
C VAL A 65 1.65 3.99 -3.56
N GLN A 66 2.97 4.19 -3.60
CA GLN A 66 3.62 4.77 -4.76
C GLN A 66 4.96 4.12 -5.10
N ARG A 67 5.34 4.18 -6.37
CA ARG A 67 6.66 3.77 -6.87
C ARG A 67 7.08 2.37 -6.39
N SER A 68 6.12 1.49 -6.14
CA SER A 68 6.35 0.18 -5.53
C SER A 68 6.02 -0.94 -6.51
N ALA A 69 6.66 -2.09 -6.33
CA ALA A 69 6.48 -3.27 -7.17
C ALA A 69 5.73 -4.36 -6.41
N PHE A 70 4.69 -4.90 -7.03
CA PHE A 70 3.88 -6.00 -6.51
C PHE A 70 3.92 -7.17 -7.49
N THR A 71 4.62 -8.23 -7.11
CA THR A 71 4.83 -9.40 -7.97
C THR A 71 4.37 -10.68 -7.28
N ASN A 72 3.71 -11.58 -8.02
CA ASN A 72 3.34 -12.92 -7.54
C ASN A 72 2.51 -12.96 -6.25
N ASN A 73 1.85 -11.86 -5.87
CA ASN A 73 1.08 -11.84 -4.64
C ASN A 73 -0.30 -12.46 -4.88
N THR A 74 -0.86 -13.08 -3.85
CA THR A 74 -2.16 -13.76 -3.88
C THR A 74 -3.10 -13.21 -2.82
N ALA A 75 -4.39 -13.12 -3.14
CA ALA A 75 -5.42 -12.84 -2.15
C ALA A 75 -6.71 -13.63 -2.43
N ALA A 76 -7.43 -14.02 -1.39
CA ALA A 76 -8.64 -14.82 -1.57
C ALA A 76 -9.86 -14.04 -2.11
N VAL A 77 -9.95 -12.74 -1.79
CA VAL A 77 -11.13 -11.92 -2.09
C VAL A 77 -10.82 -10.81 -3.08
N ALA A 78 -9.85 -9.93 -2.80
CA ALA A 78 -9.58 -8.77 -3.66
C ALA A 78 -8.16 -8.20 -3.48
N GLY A 79 -7.65 -7.53 -4.51
CA GLY A 79 -6.40 -6.78 -4.46
C GLY A 79 -5.22 -7.63 -4.05
N ALA A 80 -4.91 -8.68 -4.83
CA ALA A 80 -3.77 -9.54 -4.55
C ALA A 80 -2.44 -8.77 -4.50
N GLY A 81 -2.23 -7.79 -5.38
CA GLY A 81 -1.13 -6.84 -5.21
C GLY A 81 -1.39 -5.86 -4.06
N ALA A 82 -2.40 -5.00 -4.22
CA ALA A 82 -2.73 -3.96 -3.25
C ALA A 82 -4.24 -3.85 -2.98
N PHE A 83 -4.63 -3.73 -1.71
CA PHE A 83 -5.98 -3.36 -1.32
C PHE A 83 -5.95 -2.00 -0.61
N ALA A 84 -6.82 -1.10 -1.01
CA ALA A 84 -6.94 0.23 -0.44
C ALA A 84 -8.39 0.54 -0.05
N TYR A 85 -8.60 1.06 1.16
CA TYR A 85 -9.90 1.54 1.63
C TYR A 85 -9.81 2.97 2.16
N GLY A 86 -10.78 3.80 1.80
CA GLY A 86 -10.79 5.24 2.05
C GLY A 86 -9.97 6.01 1.03
N ARG A 87 -9.60 7.26 1.34
CA ARG A 87 -8.78 8.07 0.42
C ARG A 87 -7.32 7.64 0.40
N VAL A 88 -6.91 7.02 -0.71
CA VAL A 88 -5.56 6.52 -0.95
C VAL A 88 -5.06 6.96 -2.32
N LYS A 89 -3.87 7.55 -2.37
CA LYS A 89 -3.16 7.84 -3.63
C LYS A 89 -2.44 6.59 -4.10
N MET A 90 -2.66 6.21 -5.36
CA MET A 90 -1.89 5.15 -6.03
C MET A 90 -1.13 5.74 -7.20
N LEU A 91 0.21 5.75 -7.15
CA LEU A 91 1.04 6.43 -8.16
C LEU A 91 2.23 5.59 -8.59
N ALA A 92 2.39 5.39 -9.90
CA ALA A 92 3.59 4.80 -10.49
C ALA A 92 4.00 3.43 -9.88
N ASN A 93 3.01 2.60 -9.50
CA ASN A 93 3.25 1.23 -9.06
C ASN A 93 3.31 0.29 -10.25
N THR A 94 4.11 -0.77 -10.12
CA THR A 94 4.14 -1.87 -11.09
C THR A 94 3.49 -3.11 -10.49
N PHE A 95 2.67 -3.78 -11.28
CA PHE A 95 1.99 -5.00 -10.87
C PHE A 95 2.24 -6.09 -11.92
N SER A 96 2.64 -7.27 -11.47
CA SER A 96 2.93 -8.40 -12.37
C SER A 96 2.58 -9.72 -11.71
N GLN A 97 1.86 -10.59 -12.42
CA GLN A 97 1.56 -11.96 -11.96
C GLN A 97 0.86 -12.05 -10.59
N ASN A 98 0.19 -11.00 -10.13
CA ASN A 98 -0.67 -11.09 -8.95
C ASN A 98 -1.97 -11.83 -9.32
N ALA A 99 -2.52 -12.62 -8.41
CA ALA A 99 -3.64 -13.50 -8.72
C ALA A 99 -4.68 -13.58 -7.59
N LEU A 100 -5.95 -13.66 -8.00
CA LEU A 100 -7.05 -14.09 -7.14
C LEU A 100 -7.38 -15.56 -7.47
N PRO A 101 -7.97 -16.33 -6.53
CA PRO A 101 -8.42 -17.68 -6.83
C PRO A 101 -9.54 -17.67 -7.88
N ALA A 102 -9.72 -18.78 -8.61
CA ALA A 102 -10.77 -18.92 -9.62
C ALA A 102 -12.20 -18.74 -9.06
N SER A 103 -12.37 -18.84 -7.74
CA SER A 103 -13.63 -18.57 -7.04
C SER A 103 -13.93 -17.09 -6.82
N ALA A 104 -12.95 -16.20 -7.00
CA ALA A 104 -13.16 -14.76 -6.89
C ALA A 104 -14.00 -14.24 -8.08
N PRO A 105 -14.85 -13.22 -7.89
CA PRO A 105 -15.60 -12.62 -8.98
C PRO A 105 -14.68 -12.19 -10.12
N SER A 106 -14.97 -12.64 -11.35
CA SER A 106 -14.13 -12.40 -12.54
C SER A 106 -13.97 -10.92 -12.91
N ALA A 107 -14.83 -10.05 -12.39
CA ALA A 107 -14.74 -8.62 -12.58
C ALA A 107 -13.58 -7.98 -11.79
N LEU A 108 -13.10 -8.62 -10.71
CA LEU A 108 -12.08 -8.04 -9.83
C LEU A 108 -10.69 -8.06 -10.48
N ASP A 109 -10.01 -6.92 -10.44
CA ASP A 109 -8.60 -6.84 -10.81
C ASP A 109 -7.74 -7.47 -9.70
N PRO A 110 -6.92 -8.49 -10.01
CA PRO A 110 -6.02 -9.09 -9.02
C PRO A 110 -4.89 -8.14 -8.60
N ASN A 111 -4.53 -7.15 -9.41
CA ASN A 111 -3.40 -6.27 -9.10
C ASN A 111 -3.75 -5.30 -7.99
N TYR A 112 -4.90 -4.65 -8.06
CA TYR A 112 -5.30 -3.74 -7.02
C TYR A 112 -6.81 -3.58 -6.91
N TYR A 113 -7.27 -3.21 -5.72
CA TYR A 113 -8.67 -2.94 -5.44
C TYR A 113 -8.79 -1.75 -4.51
N VAL A 114 -9.51 -0.71 -4.94
CA VAL A 114 -9.69 0.54 -4.19
C VAL A 114 -11.17 0.75 -3.87
N CYS A 115 -11.48 0.98 -2.61
CA CYS A 115 -12.81 1.33 -2.14
C CYS A 115 -12.78 2.66 -1.41
N THR A 116 -13.77 3.52 -1.66
CA THR A 116 -13.98 4.77 -0.90
C THR A 116 -15.38 4.77 -0.30
N ASP A 117 -15.50 5.42 0.85
CA ASP A 117 -16.74 5.68 1.57
C ASP A 117 -17.56 6.85 0.99
N THR A 118 -17.02 7.62 0.03
CA THR A 118 -17.63 8.87 -0.48
C THR A 118 -17.79 9.01 -1.99
N SER A 119 -17.85 7.92 -2.76
CA SER A 119 -18.29 8.03 -4.16
C SER A 119 -19.69 7.42 -4.33
N ASP A 120 -20.60 8.17 -4.95
CA ASP A 120 -21.83 7.63 -5.54
C ASP A 120 -21.54 6.50 -6.56
N ALA A 121 -20.27 6.26 -6.89
CA ALA A 121 -19.75 5.23 -7.78
C ALA A 121 -19.33 3.91 -7.08
N GLY A 122 -19.27 3.85 -5.75
CA GLY A 122 -18.84 2.65 -5.02
C GLY A 122 -17.36 2.28 -5.23
N CYS A 123 -16.97 1.06 -4.82
CA CYS A 123 -15.61 0.55 -5.02
C CYS A 123 -15.24 0.57 -6.51
N SER A 124 -14.21 1.34 -6.88
CA SER A 124 -13.74 1.41 -8.26
C SER A 124 -12.55 0.47 -8.45
N MET A 125 -12.66 -0.40 -9.45
CA MET A 125 -11.57 -1.30 -9.87
C MET A 125 -10.50 -0.55 -10.70
N LYS A 126 -10.59 0.79 -10.74
CA LYS A 126 -9.66 1.71 -11.37
C LYS A 126 -9.93 3.10 -10.79
N PRO A 127 -9.10 3.63 -9.88
CA PRO A 127 -8.76 5.03 -10.02
C PRO A 127 -8.01 5.11 -11.34
N THR A 128 -8.58 5.78 -12.35
CA THR A 128 -7.74 6.28 -13.44
C THR A 128 -6.61 7.04 -12.78
N LEU A 129 -5.37 6.61 -13.05
CA LEU A 129 -4.10 7.11 -12.47
C LEU A 129 -3.89 8.63 -12.53
N ALA A 130 -4.86 9.40 -13.03
CA ALA A 130 -4.84 10.84 -13.20
C ALA A 130 -5.94 11.60 -12.41
N ASP A 131 -7.09 11.00 -12.09
CA ASP A 131 -8.27 11.80 -11.66
C ASP A 131 -8.50 11.83 -10.14
N ASP A 132 -8.07 10.80 -9.40
CA ASP A 132 -8.09 10.80 -7.92
C ASP A 132 -6.76 11.30 -7.32
N VAL A 133 -5.93 11.94 -8.15
CA VAL A 133 -4.73 12.61 -7.72
C VAL A 133 -5.15 13.85 -6.93
N TYR A 134 -5.01 13.80 -5.61
CA TYR A 134 -4.77 15.04 -4.87
C TYR A 134 -3.42 15.59 -5.34
N ASP A 135 -3.48 16.42 -6.38
CA ASP A 135 -2.44 17.33 -6.83
C ASP A 135 -2.75 18.68 -6.17
N PRO A 136 -1.97 19.03 -5.16
CA PRO A 136 -1.16 20.20 -5.33
C PRO A 136 0.28 19.72 -5.37
N ALA A 137 1.04 20.23 -6.33
CA ALA A 137 2.46 20.02 -6.56
C ALA A 137 3.37 20.38 -5.36
N ALA A 138 2.79 20.56 -4.17
CA ALA A 138 3.39 20.87 -2.89
C ALA A 138 3.60 19.65 -1.97
N TYR A 139 3.12 18.43 -2.30
CA TYR A 139 3.30 17.26 -1.41
C TYR A 139 3.56 15.94 -2.15
N ASP A 140 4.70 15.84 -2.84
CA ASP A 140 5.45 14.57 -2.81
C ASP A 140 6.29 14.62 -1.52
N PRO A 141 5.90 13.93 -0.44
CA PRO A 141 6.64 14.00 0.82
C PRO A 141 8.07 13.44 0.71
N PHE A 142 8.43 12.82 -0.43
CA PHE A 142 9.74 12.23 -0.64
C PHE A 142 10.30 12.56 -2.02
N THR A 143 11.13 13.61 -2.12
CA THR A 143 12.15 13.69 -3.17
C THR A 143 12.90 12.35 -3.18
N PRO A 144 13.02 11.64 -4.34
CA PRO A 144 13.79 10.40 -4.42
C PRO A 144 15.15 10.59 -3.74
N GLN A 145 15.37 9.88 -2.63
CA GLN A 145 16.62 9.98 -1.89
C GLN A 145 17.65 9.09 -2.62
N THR A 146 18.70 9.68 -3.19
CA THR A 146 19.80 8.92 -3.81
C THR A 146 20.81 8.39 -2.79
N SER A 147 20.60 8.69 -1.50
CA SER A 147 21.45 8.28 -0.39
C SER A 147 20.71 8.45 0.94
N PHE A 148 20.83 7.49 1.84
CA PHE A 148 20.32 7.59 3.22
C PHE A 148 21.33 8.26 4.15
N ALA A 149 20.82 8.89 5.22
CA ALA A 149 21.65 9.21 6.38
C ALA A 149 22.20 7.91 6.99
N THR A 150 23.49 7.86 7.27
CA THR A 150 24.12 6.75 7.99
C THR A 150 23.44 6.54 9.33
N VAL A 151 22.99 5.31 9.60
CA VAL A 151 22.53 4.91 10.94
C VAL A 151 23.71 5.13 11.90
N PRO A 152 23.55 5.91 12.98
CA PRO A 152 24.61 6.05 13.96
C PRO A 152 24.91 4.68 14.56
N GLU A 153 26.14 4.19 14.40
CA GLU A 153 26.59 3.00 15.11
C GLU A 153 26.49 3.28 16.61
N THR A 154 25.67 2.49 17.32
CA THR A 154 25.69 2.48 18.78
C THR A 154 27.06 1.96 19.21
N THR A 155 27.95 2.84 19.61
CA THR A 155 29.14 2.49 20.39
C THR A 155 28.67 1.84 21.68
N THR A 156 28.77 0.52 21.76
CA THR A 156 28.67 -0.22 23.02
C THR A 156 29.90 0.14 23.85
N THR A 157 29.74 1.10 24.76
CA THR A 157 30.77 1.39 25.76
C THR A 157 30.75 0.24 26.77
N THR A 158 31.58 -0.77 26.56
CA THR A 158 31.86 -1.79 27.58
C THR A 158 32.66 -1.11 28.68
N THR A 159 31.98 -0.68 29.75
CA THR A 159 32.63 -0.27 30.99
C THR A 159 33.20 -1.52 31.67
N THR A 160 34.53 -1.65 31.66
CA THR A 160 35.31 -2.53 32.55
C THR A 160 35.51 -1.87 33.90
#